data_AF-A0A8T5QL02-F1
#
_entry.id   AF-A0A8T5QL02-F1
#
_cell.length_a   1.000
_cell.length_b   1.000
_cell.length_c   1.000
_cell.angle_alpha   90.00
_cell.angle_beta   90.00
_cell.angle_gamma   90.00
#
_symmetry.space_group_name_H-M   'P 1'
#
loop_
_entity.id
_entity.type
_entity.pdbx_description
1 polymer ?
#
loop_
_entity_poly.entity_id
_entity_poly.type
_entity_poly.pdbx_seq_one_letter_code
_entity_poly.pdbx_strand_id
1 'polypeptide(L)'
;MKRGRPAKSLIRQNIVEILYFLGEGYAYEIYKIYSAIFPPVTMRSIYYHLKKGVVTQEFVVKDIKKEKGSYSWGPEAEKIYYALGPMAGPLVLGKVKAYFDKKKG
;
A
#
# COMPACT_ATOMS: atom_id res chain seq x y z
N MET A 1 16.91 26.65 -0.93
CA MET A 1 15.85 25.69 -1.31
C MET A 1 16.43 24.71 -2.32
N LYS A 2 16.79 23.47 -1.92
CA LYS A 2 17.47 22.52 -2.81
C LYS A 2 16.51 22.08 -3.94
N ARG A 3 16.89 22.35 -5.19
CA ARG A 3 16.21 21.84 -6.39
C ARG A 3 16.36 20.32 -6.43
N GLY A 4 15.28 19.61 -6.16
CA GLY A 4 15.18 18.16 -6.26
C GLY A 4 13.70 17.77 -6.29
N ARG A 5 13.37 16.71 -7.04
CA ARG A 5 12.02 16.14 -7.05
C ARG A 5 11.58 15.91 -5.59
N PRO A 6 10.35 16.28 -5.17
CA PRO A 6 9.92 16.11 -3.79
C PRO A 6 10.22 14.68 -3.34
N ALA A 7 10.97 14.54 -2.23
CA ALA A 7 11.53 13.26 -1.78
C ALA A 7 10.44 12.20 -1.51
N LYS A 8 9.21 12.66 -1.22
CA LYS A 8 8.06 11.81 -0.91
C LYS A 8 7.01 11.89 -2.01
N SER A 9 6.66 10.74 -2.56
CA SER A 9 5.56 10.63 -3.51
C SER A 9 4.24 10.63 -2.75
N LEU A 10 3.27 11.44 -3.19
CA LEU A 10 1.94 11.47 -2.59
C LEU A 10 1.25 10.10 -2.60
N ILE A 11 1.40 9.32 -3.67
CA ILE A 11 0.83 7.97 -3.77
C ILE A 11 1.44 7.06 -2.70
N ARG A 12 2.76 7.12 -2.52
CA ARG A 12 3.43 6.31 -1.50
C ARG A 12 3.07 6.74 -0.08
N GLN A 13 2.94 8.05 0.17
CA GLN A 13 2.43 8.54 1.45
C GLN A 13 1.01 8.02 1.72
N ASN A 14 0.12 8.07 0.73
CA ASN A 14 -1.24 7.54 0.88
C ASN A 14 -1.24 6.04 1.21
N ILE A 15 -0.32 5.25 0.63
CA ILE A 15 -0.14 3.83 0.98
C ILE A 15 0.36 3.67 2.42
N VAL A 16 1.28 4.52 2.90
CA VAL A 16 1.70 4.56 4.30
C VAL A 16 0.50 4.80 5.22
N GLU A 17 -0.38 5.75 4.88
CA GLU A 17 -1.59 6.00 5.67
C GLU A 17 -2.52 4.79 5.70
N ILE A 18 -2.72 4.12 4.57
CA ILE A 18 -3.58 2.93 4.49
C ILE A 18 -3.00 1.82 5.38
N LEU A 19 -1.70 1.53 5.25
CA LEU A 19 -1.04 0.49 6.04
C LEU A 19 -0.95 0.83 7.52
N TYR A 20 -0.90 2.11 7.90
CA TYR A 20 -0.96 2.52 9.30
C TYR A 20 -2.26 2.06 9.99
N PHE A 21 -3.40 2.17 9.31
CA PHE A 21 -4.68 1.73 9.87
C PHE A 21 -5.00 0.26 9.59
N LEU A 22 -4.53 -0.29 8.47
CA LEU A 22 -4.76 -1.67 8.07
C LEU A 22 -3.84 -2.66 8.82
N GLY A 23 -2.65 -2.22 9.23
CA GLY A 23 -1.59 -3.07 9.80
C GLY A 23 -0.73 -3.71 8.71
N GLU A 24 -1.32 -4.60 7.92
CA GLU A 24 -0.67 -5.23 6.77
C GLU A 24 -1.66 -5.47 5.62
N GLY A 25 -1.17 -5.50 4.39
CA GLY A 25 -2.02 -5.77 3.23
C GLY A 25 -1.24 -6.11 1.98
N TYR A 26 -1.90 -6.79 1.05
CA TYR A 26 -1.34 -7.10 -0.27
C TYR A 26 -1.76 -6.06 -1.32
N ALA A 27 -1.03 -6.00 -2.43
CA ALA A 27 -1.14 -4.91 -3.40
C ALA A 27 -2.58 -4.64 -3.92
N TYR A 28 -3.36 -5.69 -4.16
CA TYR A 28 -4.73 -5.54 -4.67
C TYR A 28 -5.71 -5.06 -3.59
N GLU A 29 -5.54 -5.46 -2.33
CA GLU A 29 -6.31 -4.92 -1.22
C GLU A 29 -6.01 -3.44 -0.99
N ILE A 30 -4.72 -3.09 -0.94
CA ILE A 30 -4.26 -1.69 -0.82
C ILE A 30 -4.84 -0.87 -1.97
N TYR A 31 -4.80 -1.39 -3.20
CA TYR A 31 -5.38 -0.72 -4.37
C TYR A 31 -6.89 -0.44 -4.22
N LYS A 32 -7.66 -1.42 -3.73
CA LYS A 32 -9.11 -1.25 -3.52
C LYS A 32 -9.41 -0.17 -2.48
N ILE A 33 -8.68 -0.17 -1.37
CA ILE A 33 -8.82 0.85 -0.32
C ILE A 33 -8.38 2.23 -0.85
N TYR A 34 -7.26 2.26 -1.58
CA TYR A 34 -6.73 3.49 -2.18
C TYR A 34 -7.77 4.15 -3.09
N SER A 35 -8.33 3.39 -4.02
CA SER A 35 -9.32 3.87 -5.00
C SER A 35 -10.63 4.33 -4.35
N ALA A 36 -10.92 3.91 -3.11
CA ALA A 36 -12.10 4.36 -2.37
C ALA A 36 -11.90 5.71 -1.65
N ILE A 37 -10.65 6.12 -1.39
CA ILE A 37 -10.32 7.29 -0.54
C ILE A 37 -9.60 8.40 -1.32
N PHE A 38 -8.87 8.05 -2.38
CA PHE A 38 -7.95 8.93 -3.09
C PHE A 38 -8.26 8.96 -4.59
N PRO A 39 -7.73 9.95 -5.35
CA PRO A 39 -7.85 9.97 -6.80
C PRO A 39 -7.34 8.66 -7.43
N PRO A 40 -8.00 8.15 -8.48
CA PRO A 40 -7.67 6.84 -9.04
C PRO A 40 -6.23 6.77 -9.55
N VAL A 41 -5.59 5.62 -9.34
CA VAL A 41 -4.27 5.27 -9.88
C VAL A 41 -4.35 3.91 -10.56
N THR A 42 -3.33 3.53 -11.33
CA THR A 42 -3.29 2.17 -11.86
C THR A 42 -2.78 1.19 -10.80
N MET A 43 -3.19 -0.08 -10.88
CA MET A 43 -2.65 -1.13 -10.01
C MET A 43 -1.11 -1.25 -10.15
N ARG A 44 -0.57 -1.01 -11.35
CA ARG A 44 0.88 -0.95 -11.60
C ARG A 44 1.56 0.15 -10.78
N SER A 45 0.90 1.30 -10.61
CA SER A 45 1.41 2.39 -9.76
C SER A 45 1.55 1.93 -8.30
N ILE A 46 0.54 1.22 -7.76
CA ILE A 46 0.60 0.66 -6.40
C ILE A 46 1.78 -0.32 -6.28
N TYR A 47 1.94 -1.26 -7.22
CA TYR A 47 3.09 -2.18 -7.23
C TYR A 47 4.43 -1.44 -7.29
N TYR A 48 4.56 -0.43 -8.14
CA TYR A 48 5.77 0.38 -8.23
C TYR A 48 6.08 1.06 -6.90
N HIS A 49 5.08 1.66 -6.26
CA HIS A 49 5.26 2.38 -4.99
C HIS A 49 5.54 1.45 -3.81
N LEU A 50 4.95 0.25 -3.76
CA LEU A 50 5.27 -0.76 -2.77
C LEU A 50 6.72 -1.24 -2.92
N LYS A 51 7.14 -1.62 -4.14
CA LYS A 51 8.53 -2.01 -4.41
C LYS A 51 9.51 -0.89 -4.07
N LYS A 52 9.21 0.35 -4.48
CA LYS A 52 10.07 1.50 -4.18
C LYS A 52 10.10 1.81 -2.69
N GLY A 53 8.98 1.66 -1.98
CA GLY A 53 8.87 1.86 -0.54
C GLY A 53 9.63 0.83 0.29
N VAL A 54 9.75 -0.41 -0.19
CA VAL A 54 10.66 -1.40 0.43
C VAL A 54 12.11 -0.96 0.29
N VAL A 55 12.53 -0.49 -0.90
CA VAL A 55 13.89 0.03 -1.13
C VAL A 55 14.21 1.23 -0.24
N THR A 56 13.23 2.11 0.02
CA THR A 56 13.38 3.27 0.91
C THR A 56 13.03 2.97 2.37
N GLN A 57 12.79 1.71 2.72
CA GLN A 57 12.44 1.24 4.08
C GLN A 57 11.16 1.87 4.67
N GLU A 58 10.32 2.48 3.83
CA GLU A 58 8.98 2.93 4.20
C GLU A 58 8.03 1.73 4.38
N PHE A 59 8.31 0.61 3.70
CA PHE A 59 7.58 -0.64 3.83
C PHE A 59 8.51 -1.82 4.09
N VAL A 60 7.96 -2.89 4.65
CA VAL A 60 8.60 -4.21 4.75
C VAL A 60 7.69 -5.28 4.17
N VAL A 61 8.29 -6.33 3.61
CA VAL A 61 7.56 -7.56 3.26
C VAL A 61 7.39 -8.38 4.53
N LYS A 62 6.14 -8.64 4.91
CA LYS A 62 5.81 -9.45 6.10
C LYS A 62 5.66 -10.91 5.78
N ASP A 63 4.99 -11.21 4.66
CA ASP A 63 4.69 -12.58 4.27
C ASP A 63 4.53 -12.68 2.75
N ILE A 64 4.72 -13.89 2.24
CA ILE A 64 4.51 -14.24 0.84
C ILE A 64 3.65 -15.50 0.82
N LYS A 65 2.37 -15.34 0.51
CA LYS A 65 1.42 -16.46 0.43
C LYS A 65 1.17 -16.84 -1.02
N LYS A 66 1.30 -18.13 -1.31
CA LYS A 66 0.90 -18.69 -2.59
C LYS A 66 -0.53 -19.20 -2.48
N GLU A 67 -1.44 -18.61 -3.23
CA GLU A 67 -2.80 -19.12 -3.36
C GLU A 67 -2.88 -19.99 -4.62
N LYS A 68 -3.14 -21.28 -4.42
CA LYS A 68 -3.46 -22.19 -5.51
C LYS A 68 -4.86 -21.89 -6.03
N GLY A 69 -5.01 -21.72 -7.33
CA GLY A 69 -6.30 -21.45 -7.96
C GLY A 69 -6.26 -21.67 -9.48
N SER A 70 -7.42 -21.90 -10.07
CA SER A 70 -7.58 -22.02 -11.52
C SER A 70 -7.62 -20.64 -12.17
N TYR A 71 -6.50 -19.93 -12.17
CA TYR A 71 -6.38 -18.65 -12.87
C TYR A 71 -6.03 -18.89 -14.34
N SER A 72 -6.52 -18.01 -15.23
CA SER A 72 -6.27 -18.10 -16.68
C SER A 72 -4.80 -17.96 -17.09
N TRP A 73 -3.90 -17.70 -16.14
CA TRP A 73 -2.47 -17.45 -16.38
C TRP A 73 -1.53 -18.33 -15.54
N GLY A 74 -2.06 -19.32 -14.83
CA GLY A 74 -1.26 -20.26 -14.05
C GLY A 74 -1.98 -20.82 -12.81
N PRO A 75 -1.42 -21.87 -12.19
CA PRO A 75 -2.05 -22.59 -11.09
C PRO A 75 -1.92 -21.87 -9.72
N GLU A 76 -1.11 -20.82 -9.63
CA GLU A 76 -0.78 -20.15 -8.37
C GLU A 76 -0.72 -18.62 -8.55
N ALA A 77 -1.25 -17.89 -7.58
CA ALA A 77 -1.10 -16.44 -7.45
C ALA A 77 -0.33 -16.13 -6.16
N GLU A 78 0.76 -15.38 -6.28
CA GLU A 78 1.56 -14.96 -5.13
C GLU A 78 1.05 -13.63 -4.57
N LYS A 79 0.66 -13.62 -3.29
CA LYS A 79 0.32 -12.42 -2.53
C LYS A 79 1.47 -12.07 -1.60
N ILE A 80 2.14 -10.97 -1.94
CA ILE A 80 3.13 -10.34 -1.07
C ILE A 80 2.40 -9.39 -0.13
N TYR A 81 2.49 -9.64 1.17
CA TYR A 81 1.92 -8.81 2.23
C TYR A 81 2.96 -7.79 2.68
N TYR A 82 2.54 -6.53 2.71
CA TYR A 82 3.37 -5.39 3.10
C TYR A 82 2.86 -4.79 4.40
N ALA A 83 3.78 -4.33 5.24
CA ALA A 83 3.49 -3.51 6.43
C ALA A 83 4.40 -2.28 6.47
N LEU A 84 4.18 -1.41 7.45
CA LEU A 84 5.04 -0.25 7.67
C LEU A 84 6.46 -0.66 8.04
N GLY A 85 7.43 -0.04 7.38
CA GLY A 85 8.85 -0.16 7.70
C GLY A 85 9.33 0.91 8.69
N PRO A 86 10.60 0.85 9.11
CA PRO A 86 11.16 1.77 10.11
C PRO A 86 11.21 3.23 9.63
N MET A 87 11.25 3.47 8.32
CA MET A 87 11.22 4.81 7.74
C MET A 87 9.80 5.25 7.34
N ALA A 88 8.78 4.48 7.72
CA ALA A 88 7.39 4.89 7.56
C ALA A 88 7.14 6.15 8.39
N GLY A 89 6.72 7.23 7.73
CA GLY A 89 6.32 8.48 8.37
C GLY A 89 4.83 8.73 8.18
N PRO A 90 3.94 8.02 8.90
CA PRO A 90 2.49 8.23 8.81
C PRO A 90 2.12 9.63 9.33
N LEU A 91 1.20 10.28 8.63
CA LEU A 91 0.63 11.59 8.95
C LEU A 91 -0.72 11.48 9.65
N VAL A 92 -1.29 10.27 9.72
CA VAL A 92 -2.56 9.95 10.36
C VAL A 92 -3.71 10.74 9.73
N LEU A 93 -3.87 10.61 8.40
CA LEU A 93 -4.87 11.37 7.66
C LEU A 93 -6.31 11.04 8.09
N GLY A 94 -7.06 12.06 8.51
CA GLY A 94 -8.44 11.91 9.01
C GLY A 94 -9.40 11.22 8.05
N LYS A 95 -9.26 11.40 6.73
CA LYS A 95 -10.09 10.71 5.73
C LYS A 95 -9.83 9.19 5.67
N VAL A 96 -8.60 8.76 5.94
CA VAL A 96 -8.26 7.33 5.98
C VAL A 96 -8.79 6.74 7.28
N LYS A 97 -8.60 7.45 8.41
CA LYS A 97 -9.22 7.08 9.69
C LYS A 97 -10.74 6.90 9.55
N ALA A 98 -11.44 7.86 8.96
CA ALA A 98 -12.89 7.82 8.77
C ALA A 98 -13.33 6.64 7.90
N TYR A 99 -12.55 6.23 6.90
CA TYR A 99 -12.83 5.03 6.10
C TYR A 99 -12.80 3.76 6.95
N PHE A 100 -11.79 3.60 7.81
CA PHE A 100 -11.65 2.43 8.66
C PHE A 100 -12.63 2.42 9.84
N ASP A 101 -12.94 3.59 10.41
CA ASP A 101 -13.96 3.73 11.45
C ASP A 101 -15.34 3.29 10.94
N LYS A 102 -15.72 3.70 9.72
CA LYS A 102 -16.99 3.29 9.08
C LYS A 102 -17.11 1.79 8.80
N LYS A 103 -16.00 1.06 8.72
CA LYS A 103 -16.01 -0.40 8.51
C LYS A 103 -16.07 -1.21 9.80
N LYS A 104 -15.87 -0.57 10.96
CA LYS A 104 -15.89 -1.21 12.28
C LYS A 104 -17.26 -1.13 12.96
N GLY A 105 -18.13 -0.23 12.52
CA GLY A 105 -19.54 -0.16 12.92
C GLY A 105 -20.43 -0.78 11.86
#